data_AF-A0A920BJU7-F1
#
_entry.id   AF-A0A920BJU7-F1
#
_cell.length_a   1.000
_cell.length_b   1.000
_cell.length_c   1.000
_cell.angle_alpha   90.00
_cell.angle_beta   90.00
_cell.angle_gamma   90.00
#
_symmetry.space_group_name_H-M   'P 1'
#
loop_
_entity.id
_entity.type
_entity.pdbx_description
1 polymer ?
#
loop_
_entity_poly.entity_id
_entity_poly.type
_entity_poly.pdbx_seq_one_letter_code
_entity_poly.pdbx_strand_id
1 'polypeptide(L)' 'MGAFAIDDEGHPAQKNTLIQDGILMDYMWDGLRSRSQGRKSSGNGRRQSYMVLPMVRMTTHTLRTEN' A
#
# COMPACT_ATOMS: atom_id res chain seq x y z
N MET A 1 -3.46 -10.36 11.79
CA MET A 1 -2.07 -10.16 11.32
C MET A 1 -2.11 -9.40 10.00
N GLY A 2 -1.37 -8.30 9.86
CA GLY A 2 -1.48 -7.32 8.76
C GLY A 2 -0.52 -7.51 7.58
N ALA A 3 0.43 -8.45 7.70
CA ALA A 3 1.37 -8.79 6.63
C ALA A 3 0.79 -9.88 5.71
N PHE A 4 1.12 -9.78 4.41
CA PHE A 4 0.75 -10.73 3.37
C PHE A 4 1.83 -10.72 2.27
N ALA A 5 1.84 -11.72 1.39
CA ALA A 5 2.80 -11.79 0.29
C ALA A 5 2.34 -11.02 -0.96
N ILE A 6 1.05 -11.07 -1.26
CA ILE A 6 0.44 -10.48 -2.46
C ILE A 6 -0.88 -9.80 -2.03
N ASP A 7 -1.16 -8.60 -2.54
CA ASP A 7 -2.42 -7.90 -2.32
C ASP A 7 -3.58 -8.51 -3.11
N ASP A 8 -4.79 -7.98 -2.93
CA ASP A 8 -5.99 -8.56 -3.54
C ASP A 8 -6.13 -8.24 -5.05
N GLU A 9 -5.18 -7.49 -5.61
CA GLU A 9 -5.06 -7.11 -7.02
C GLU A 9 -3.89 -7.80 -7.73
N GLY A 10 -3.12 -8.64 -7.02
CA GLY A 10 -2.01 -9.41 -7.58
C GLY A 10 -0.65 -8.73 -7.50
N HIS A 11 -0.50 -7.63 -6.75
CA HIS A 11 0.78 -6.96 -6.56
C HIS A 11 1.52 -7.52 -5.33
N PRO A 12 2.84 -7.78 -5.42
CA PRO A 12 3.64 -8.15 -4.26
C PRO A 12 3.56 -7.07 -3.16
N ALA A 13 3.50 -7.50 -1.90
CA ALA A 13 3.57 -6.58 -0.77
C ALA A 13 4.93 -5.87 -0.75
N GLN A 14 4.93 -4.56 -0.47
CA GLN A 14 6.13 -3.74 -0.46
C GLN A 14 6.31 -2.98 0.85
N LYS A 15 7.57 -2.69 1.18
CA LYS A 15 7.92 -1.77 2.25
C LYS A 15 8.01 -0.36 1.66
N ASN A 16 6.95 0.42 1.87
CA ASN A 16 6.85 1.79 1.33
C ASN A 16 7.14 2.79 2.45
N THR A 17 8.12 3.67 2.22
CA THR A 17 8.38 4.80 3.12
C THR A 17 7.41 5.92 2.76
N LEU A 18 6.39 6.14 3.61
CA LEU A 18 5.41 7.21 3.39
C LEU A 18 5.91 8.55 3.94
N ILE A 19 6.63 8.52 5.05
CA ILE A 19 7.19 9.71 5.71
C ILE A 19 8.65 9.43 6.03
N GLN A 20 9.53 10.37 5.71
CA GLN A 20 10.94 10.36 6.08
C GLN A 20 11.30 11.72 6.67
N ASP A 21 11.83 11.74 7.89
CA ASP A 21 12.27 12.94 8.60
C ASP A 21 11.20 14.05 8.67
N GLY A 22 9.94 13.65 8.84
CA GLY A 22 8.79 14.56 8.88
C GLY A 22 8.30 15.05 7.50
N ILE A 23 8.94 14.62 6.41
CA ILE A 23 8.58 14.98 5.04
C ILE A 23 7.79 13.83 4.41
N LEU A 24 6.66 14.16 3.76
CA LEU A 24 5.86 13.21 2.99
C LEU A 24 6.62 12.77 1.73
N MET A 25 6.86 11.47 1.60
CA MET A 25 7.60 10.86 0.49
C MET A 25 6.68 10.29 -0.59
N ASP A 26 5.64 9.54 -0.17
CA ASP A 26 4.70 8.92 -1.11
C ASP A 26 3.38 8.59 -0.41
N TYR A 27 2.40 8.17 -1.20
CA TYR A 27 1.12 7.65 -0.76
C TYR A 27 1.03 6.14 -0.98
N MET A 28 0.01 5.53 -0.37
CA MET A 28 -0.38 4.16 -0.69
C MET A 28 -1.31 4.17 -1.90
N TRP A 29 -1.09 3.21 -2.79
CA TRP A 29 -1.75 3.12 -4.08
C TRP A 29 -2.41 1.76 -4.27
N ASP A 30 -3.64 1.80 -4.79
CA ASP A 30 -4.30 0.66 -5.42
C ASP A 30 -4.04 0.73 -6.94
N GLY A 31 -4.36 -0.34 -7.65
CA GLY A 31 -4.12 -0.48 -9.07
C GLY A 31 -4.92 0.51 -9.90
N LEU A 32 -6.13 0.87 -9.47
CA LEU A 32 -6.97 1.83 -10.19
C LEU A 32 -6.37 3.25 -10.12
N ARG A 33 -6.06 3.71 -8.91
CA ARG A 33 -5.55 5.07 -8.66
C ARG A 33 -4.12 5.22 -9.15
N SER A 34 -3.26 4.21 -8.94
CA SER A 34 -1.88 4.24 -9.46
C SER A 34 -1.87 4.43 -10.97
N ARG A 35 -2.67 3.65 -11.73
CA ARG A 35 -2.81 3.82 -13.18
C ARG A 35 -3.32 5.20 -13.57
N SER A 36 -4.35 5.71 -12.88
CA SER A 36 -4.90 7.05 -13.17
C SER A 36 -3.87 8.18 -12.96
N GLN A 37 -2.93 7.99 -12.03
CA GLN A 37 -1.90 8.96 -11.68
C GLN A 37 -0.54 8.66 -12.37
N GLY A 38 -0.47 7.67 -13.25
CA GLY A 38 0.79 7.25 -13.89
C GLY A 38 1.85 6.74 -12.90
N ARG A 39 1.42 6.27 -11.72
CA ARG A 39 2.28 5.75 -10.65
C ARG A 39 2.35 4.23 -10.70
N LYS A 40 3.34 3.65 -10.01
CA LYS A 40 3.41 2.21 -9.76
C LYS A 40 2.48 1.84 -8.60
N SER A 41 1.91 0.62 -8.63
CA SER A 41 1.18 0.09 -7.48
C SER A 41 2.14 -0.10 -6.31
N SER A 42 1.66 0.20 -5.10
CA SER A 42 2.43 0.08 -3.87
C SER A 42 2.09 -1.21 -3.09
N GLY A 43 1.25 -2.09 -3.66
CA GLY A 43 0.82 -3.34 -3.01
C GLY A 43 -0.20 -3.13 -1.88
N ASN A 44 -1.02 -2.09 -2.00
CA ASN A 44 -1.99 -1.69 -0.98
C ASN A 44 -3.45 -1.85 -1.43
N GLY A 45 -3.72 -2.45 -2.60
CA GLY A 45 -5.07 -2.69 -3.11
C GLY A 45 -5.72 -3.87 -2.41
N ARG A 46 -6.60 -3.61 -1.42
CA ARG A 46 -7.20 -4.67 -0.59
C ARG A 46 -8.71 -4.64 -0.58
N ARG A 47 -9.33 -5.83 -0.48
CA ARG A 47 -10.79 -6.01 -0.32
C ARG A 47 -11.10 -6.89 0.89
N GLN A 48 -12.33 -6.76 1.40
CA GLN A 48 -12.79 -7.56 2.53
C GLN A 48 -13.21 -8.97 2.10
N SER A 49 -13.76 -9.10 0.90
CA SER A 49 -14.28 -10.34 0.32
C SER A 49 -14.35 -10.17 -1.21
N TYR A 50 -14.60 -11.26 -1.93
CA TYR A 50 -14.76 -11.25 -3.38
C TYR A 50 -15.90 -10.33 -3.86
N MET A 51 -16.91 -10.09 -3.01
CA MET A 51 -18.07 -9.24 -3.33
C MET A 51 -17.77 -7.74 -3.25
N VAL A 52 -16.59 -7.33 -2.75
CA VAL A 52 -16.25 -5.93 -2.50
C VAL A 52 -15.10 -5.51 -3.39
N LEU A 53 -15.21 -4.32 -3.98
CA LEU A 53 -14.13 -3.74 -4.78
C LEU A 53 -12.89 -3.47 -3.91
N PRO A 54 -11.68 -3.70 -4.44
CA PRO A 54 -10.45 -3.34 -3.75
C PRO A 54 -10.31 -1.83 -3.62
N MET A 55 -9.68 -1.41 -2.53
CA MET A 55 -9.35 -0.01 -2.24
C MET A 55 -8.02 0.06 -1.49
N VAL A 56 -7.38 1.23 -1.50
CA VAL A 56 -6.16 1.49 -0.72
C VAL A 56 -6.39 1.17 0.77
N ARG A 57 -5.63 0.20 1.32
CA ARG A 57 -5.59 -0.09 2.76
C ARG A 57 -4.17 -0.29 3.28
N MET A 58 -4.00 0.04 4.56
CA MET A 58 -2.76 -0.25 5.29
C MET A 58 -2.56 -1.75 5.51
N THR A 59 -1.30 -2.13 5.66
CA THR A 59 -0.87 -3.51 5.93
C THR A 59 -0.36 -3.59 7.37
N THR A 60 0.91 -3.33 7.58
CA THR A 60 1.56 -3.08 8.86
C THR A 60 2.26 -1.73 8.75
N HIS A 61 1.91 -0.78 9.61
CA HIS A 61 2.57 0.51 9.67
C HIS A 61 3.50 0.54 10.89
N THR A 62 4.77 0.82 10.68
CA THR A 62 5.76 0.94 11.75
C THR A 62 6.47 2.27 11.65
N LEU A 63 6.63 2.93 12.79
CA LEU A 63 7.55 4.05 12.92
C LEU A 63 8.93 3.44 13.16
N ARG A 64 9.89 3.75 12.30
CA ARG A 64 11.28 3.40 12.53
C ARG A 64 11.94 4.58 13.23
N THR A 65 12.42 4.36 14.44
CA THR A 65 13.35 5.29 15.09
C THR A 65 14.75 4.94 14.60
N GLU A 66 15.53 5.96 14.23
CA GLU A 66 16.98 5.84 14.14
C GLU A 66 17.48 5.32 15.52
N ASN A 67 18.45 4.42 15.52
CA ASN A 67 19.04 3.86 16.74
C ASN A 67 20.17 4.76 17.23
#